data_AF-Q8VIZ2-F1
#
_entry.id   AF-Q8VIZ2-F1
#
_cell.length_a   1.000
_cell.length_b   1.000
_cell.length_c   1.000
_cell.angle_alpha   90.00
_cell.angle_beta   90.00
_cell.angle_gamma   90.00
#
_symmetry.space_group_name_H-M   'P 1'
#
loop_
_entity.id
_entity.type
_entity.pdbx_description
1 polymer ?
#
loop_
_entity_poly.entity_id
_entity_poly.type
_entity_poly.pdbx_seq_one_letter_code
_entity_poly.pdbx_strand_id
1 'polypeptide(L)'
;MKLTESNRSPRTTNTTDLSGKVAVVTGAAAGLGRAEALGLARLGATVVVNDVASALDASDVVDEIGAAAADAGAKAVAVAGDISQRATADELLASAVGLGGLDIVVNNAGITRDRMLFNMSDEEWDAVIAVHLRGHFLLTRNAAAYWRDKAKDAEGGSVFGRLVNTSSEAGLVGPVGQANYAAAKAGITALTLSAARALGRYGVCANVICPRARTAMTADVFGAAPDVEAGQIDPLSPQHVVSLVQFLASPAAAEVNGQVFIVYGPQVTLVSPPHMERRFSADGTSLGSHRAHRDAAGLLCWSGSGTELFGDRSDASVTRGYRRPIIGIGVRITTPT
;
A
#
# COMPACT_ATOMS: atom_id res chain seq x y z
N MET A 1 -31.48 -26.42 -46.11
CA MET A 1 -30.46 -25.39 -45.87
C MET A 1 -30.87 -24.63 -44.61
N LYS A 2 -30.33 -25.02 -43.45
CA LYS A 2 -30.60 -24.38 -42.14
C LYS A 2 -29.31 -23.74 -41.66
N LEU A 3 -29.29 -22.41 -41.59
CA LEU A 3 -28.25 -21.63 -40.92
C LEU A 3 -28.34 -21.89 -39.42
N THR A 4 -27.23 -22.28 -38.81
CA THR A 4 -27.05 -22.29 -37.36
C THR A 4 -26.07 -21.16 -37.03
N GLU A 5 -26.59 -20.06 -36.52
CA GLU A 5 -25.76 -19.01 -35.92
C GLU A 5 -25.53 -19.37 -34.45
N SER A 6 -24.35 -19.92 -34.15
CA SER A 6 -23.82 -19.95 -32.78
C SER A 6 -22.88 -18.77 -32.59
N ASN A 7 -23.42 -17.56 -32.47
CA ASN A 7 -22.63 -16.39 -32.10
C ASN A 7 -22.74 -16.15 -30.59
N ARG A 8 -21.98 -16.93 -29.80
CA ARG A 8 -21.76 -16.60 -28.38
C ARG A 8 -20.66 -15.54 -28.35
N SER A 9 -21.08 -14.30 -28.08
CA SER A 9 -20.17 -13.17 -27.79
C SER A 9 -19.07 -13.57 -26.80
N PRO A 10 -17.80 -13.18 -27.01
CA PRO A 10 -16.74 -13.43 -26.04
C PRO A 10 -17.10 -12.72 -24.73
N ARG A 11 -17.14 -13.48 -23.62
CA ARG A 11 -17.26 -12.92 -22.27
C ARG A 11 -16.20 -11.82 -22.14
N THR A 12 -16.62 -10.57 -21.98
CA THR A 12 -15.74 -9.49 -21.53
C THR A 12 -15.13 -9.95 -20.21
N THR A 13 -13.84 -10.27 -20.20
CA THR A 13 -13.15 -10.65 -18.96
C THR A 13 -13.13 -9.43 -18.07
N ASN A 14 -13.95 -9.41 -17.02
CA ASN A 14 -13.92 -8.36 -16.02
C ASN A 14 -12.57 -8.41 -15.30
N THR A 15 -11.63 -7.54 -15.68
CA THR A 15 -10.24 -7.60 -15.20
C THR A 15 -10.07 -7.21 -13.73
N THR A 16 -11.15 -6.73 -13.09
CA THR A 16 -11.20 -6.43 -11.66
C THR A 16 -11.92 -7.51 -10.84
N ASP A 17 -12.43 -8.57 -11.45
CA ASP A 17 -13.08 -9.67 -10.75
C ASP A 17 -12.11 -10.40 -9.81
N LEU A 18 -12.50 -10.56 -8.55
CA LEU A 18 -11.77 -11.25 -7.50
C LEU A 18 -12.47 -12.55 -7.05
N SER A 19 -13.46 -13.02 -7.80
CA SER A 19 -14.15 -14.28 -7.52
C SER A 19 -13.16 -15.44 -7.39
N GLY A 20 -13.24 -16.17 -6.28
CA GLY A 20 -12.34 -17.28 -5.95
C GLY A 20 -10.97 -16.86 -5.42
N LYS A 21 -10.74 -15.57 -5.17
CA LYS A 21 -9.53 -15.05 -4.50
C LYS A 21 -9.73 -14.95 -3.00
N VAL A 22 -8.66 -15.16 -2.24
CA VAL A 22 -8.63 -14.97 -0.80
C VAL A 22 -7.77 -13.75 -0.43
N ALA A 23 -8.38 -12.79 0.26
CA ALA A 23 -7.75 -11.58 0.75
C ALA A 23 -7.59 -11.60 2.27
N VAL A 24 -6.52 -11.02 2.78
CA VAL A 24 -6.33 -10.70 4.21
C VAL A 24 -6.26 -9.19 4.35
N VAL A 25 -7.07 -8.61 5.25
CA VAL A 25 -7.05 -7.17 5.58
C VAL A 25 -6.86 -6.99 7.08
N THR A 26 -5.81 -6.27 7.48
CA THR A 26 -5.51 -5.96 8.89
C THR A 26 -6.06 -4.59 9.28
N GLY A 27 -6.46 -4.40 10.54
CA GLY A 27 -7.10 -3.15 10.99
C GLY A 27 -8.47 -2.97 10.34
N ALA A 28 -9.21 -4.06 10.18
CA ALA A 28 -10.40 -4.16 9.35
C ALA A 28 -11.72 -3.98 10.12
N ALA A 29 -11.69 -3.80 11.44
CA ALA A 29 -12.91 -3.63 12.23
C ALA A 29 -13.61 -2.30 11.95
N ALA A 30 -12.86 -1.25 11.59
CA ALA A 30 -13.40 0.09 11.38
C ALA A 30 -12.63 0.89 10.31
N GLY A 31 -13.12 2.08 10.01
CA GLY A 31 -12.42 3.07 9.19
C GLY A 31 -12.04 2.57 7.80
N LEU A 32 -10.80 2.86 7.39
CA LEU A 32 -10.31 2.55 6.04
C LEU A 32 -10.19 1.04 5.81
N GLY A 33 -9.66 0.27 6.76
CA GLY A 33 -9.52 -1.18 6.61
C GLY A 33 -10.86 -1.90 6.47
N ARG A 34 -11.88 -1.46 7.22
CA ARG A 34 -13.26 -1.96 7.03
C ARG A 34 -13.75 -1.68 5.60
N ALA A 35 -13.54 -0.46 5.11
CA ALA A 35 -13.96 -0.08 3.77
C ALA A 35 -13.20 -0.86 2.68
N GLU A 36 -11.90 -1.12 2.87
CA GLU A 36 -11.08 -1.95 1.99
C GLU A 36 -11.58 -3.40 1.95
N ALA A 37 -11.85 -4.01 3.12
CA ALA A 37 -12.41 -5.35 3.22
C ALA A 37 -13.74 -5.49 2.48
N LEU A 38 -14.67 -4.55 2.67
CA LEU A 38 -15.95 -4.50 1.96
C LEU A 38 -15.76 -4.29 0.45
N GLY A 39 -14.83 -3.42 0.05
CA GLY A 39 -14.51 -3.18 -1.34
C GLY A 39 -14.02 -4.43 -2.06
N LEU A 40 -13.12 -5.20 -1.44
CA LEU A 40 -12.62 -6.46 -2.00
C LEU A 40 -13.72 -7.52 -2.06
N ALA A 41 -14.54 -7.63 -1.02
CA ALA A 41 -15.68 -8.57 -0.99
C ALA A 41 -16.70 -8.29 -2.10
N ARG A 42 -17.01 -7.01 -2.39
CA ARG A 42 -17.90 -6.61 -3.48
C ARG A 42 -17.40 -7.03 -4.88
N LEU A 43 -16.11 -7.32 -5.01
CA LEU A 43 -15.53 -7.87 -6.24
C LEU A 43 -15.41 -9.40 -6.21
N GLY A 44 -15.95 -10.08 -5.19
CA GLY A 44 -16.01 -11.54 -5.10
C GLY A 44 -14.89 -12.19 -4.28
N ALA A 45 -14.00 -11.41 -3.64
CA ALA A 45 -12.95 -11.98 -2.79
C ALA A 45 -13.53 -12.54 -1.48
N THR A 46 -13.11 -13.74 -1.08
CA THR A 46 -13.24 -14.19 0.31
C THR A 46 -12.25 -13.41 1.17
N VAL A 47 -12.68 -12.85 2.30
CA VAL A 47 -11.87 -11.92 3.10
C VAL A 47 -11.65 -12.44 4.51
N VAL A 48 -10.39 -12.60 4.90
CA VAL A 48 -9.99 -12.73 6.30
C VAL A 48 -9.81 -11.32 6.87
N VAL A 49 -10.63 -10.95 7.84
CA VAL A 49 -10.56 -9.65 8.52
C VAL A 49 -9.82 -9.82 9.85
N ASN A 50 -8.82 -8.96 10.08
CA ASN A 50 -8.08 -8.93 11.33
C ASN A 50 -8.19 -7.58 12.02
N ASP A 51 -8.39 -7.62 13.33
CA ASP A 51 -8.22 -6.51 14.23
C ASP A 51 -8.00 -7.05 15.66
N VAL A 52 -7.82 -6.16 16.63
CA VAL A 52 -7.87 -6.55 18.05
C VAL A 52 -9.26 -7.08 18.41
N ALA A 53 -9.33 -8.05 19.33
CA ALA A 53 -10.57 -8.77 19.66
C ALA A 53 -11.74 -7.83 19.96
N SER A 54 -11.53 -6.87 20.86
CA SER A 54 -12.57 -5.90 21.24
C SER A 54 -13.08 -5.04 20.09
N ALA A 55 -12.26 -4.78 19.06
CA ALA A 55 -12.67 -4.02 17.90
C ALA A 55 -13.51 -4.89 16.94
N LEU A 56 -13.12 -6.15 16.74
CA LEU A 56 -13.90 -7.10 15.94
C LEU A 56 -15.25 -7.40 16.60
N ASP A 57 -15.31 -7.59 17.91
CA ASP A 57 -16.55 -7.86 18.65
C ASP A 57 -17.57 -6.71 18.52
N ALA A 58 -17.07 -5.48 18.35
CA ALA A 58 -17.88 -4.28 18.15
C ALA A 58 -18.14 -3.94 16.67
N SER A 59 -17.62 -4.74 15.74
CA SER A 59 -17.70 -4.48 14.30
C SER A 59 -18.81 -5.29 13.63
N ASP A 60 -19.45 -4.67 12.65
CA ASP A 60 -20.42 -5.28 11.75
C ASP A 60 -19.79 -5.78 10.45
N VAL A 61 -18.45 -5.72 10.31
CA VAL A 61 -17.77 -5.92 9.02
C VAL A 61 -18.00 -7.31 8.41
N VAL A 62 -18.07 -8.36 9.25
CA VAL A 62 -18.32 -9.73 8.78
C VAL A 62 -19.73 -9.86 8.22
N ASP A 63 -20.71 -9.30 8.92
CA ASP A 63 -22.12 -9.33 8.51
C ASP A 63 -22.35 -8.50 7.24
N GLU A 64 -21.75 -7.30 7.17
CA GLU A 64 -21.84 -6.47 5.97
C GLU A 64 -21.16 -7.11 4.76
N ILE A 65 -20.02 -7.80 4.93
CA ILE A 65 -19.41 -8.56 3.83
C ILE A 65 -20.35 -9.69 3.39
N GLY A 66 -20.93 -10.43 4.33
CA GLY A 66 -21.88 -11.49 4.03
C GLY A 66 -23.10 -10.98 3.25
N ALA A 67 -23.63 -9.81 3.62
CA ALA A 67 -24.76 -9.19 2.92
C ALA A 67 -24.35 -8.61 1.56
N ALA A 68 -23.24 -7.87 1.48
CA ALA A 68 -22.83 -7.15 0.28
C ALA A 68 -22.33 -8.06 -0.84
N ALA A 69 -21.96 -9.30 -0.52
CA ALA A 69 -21.35 -10.22 -1.47
C ALA A 69 -22.03 -11.60 -1.50
N ALA A 70 -23.28 -11.68 -1.01
CA ALA A 70 -24.11 -12.89 -1.03
C ALA A 70 -24.22 -13.49 -2.44
N ASP A 71 -24.48 -12.65 -3.45
CA ASP A 71 -24.61 -13.08 -4.85
C ASP A 71 -23.27 -13.49 -5.49
N ALA A 72 -22.15 -12.99 -4.95
CA ALA A 72 -20.80 -13.33 -5.40
C ALA A 72 -20.22 -14.56 -4.68
N GLY A 73 -20.92 -15.09 -3.68
CA GLY A 73 -20.47 -16.22 -2.87
C GLY A 73 -19.23 -15.93 -2.00
N ALA A 74 -18.86 -14.66 -1.85
CA ALA A 74 -17.75 -14.26 -1.00
C ALA A 74 -18.12 -14.43 0.48
N LYS A 75 -17.12 -14.76 1.29
CA LYS A 75 -17.27 -15.01 2.72
C LYS A 75 -16.30 -14.14 3.49
N ALA A 76 -16.64 -13.83 4.74
CA ALA A 76 -15.72 -13.22 5.69
C ALA A 76 -15.40 -14.18 6.83
N VAL A 77 -14.14 -14.18 7.29
CA VAL A 77 -13.71 -14.86 8.52
C VAL A 77 -12.94 -13.87 9.36
N ALA A 78 -13.31 -13.72 10.62
CA ALA A 78 -12.60 -12.88 11.57
C ALA A 78 -11.45 -13.64 12.23
N VAL A 79 -10.28 -13.01 12.34
CA VAL A 79 -9.12 -13.50 13.10
C VAL A 79 -8.68 -12.39 14.04
N ALA A 80 -8.97 -12.55 15.33
CA ALA A 80 -8.60 -11.59 16.35
C ALA A 80 -7.12 -11.70 16.70
N GLY A 81 -6.45 -10.57 16.84
CA GLY A 81 -5.07 -10.55 17.32
C GLY A 81 -4.34 -9.26 17.00
N ASP A 82 -3.33 -8.96 17.80
CA ASP A 82 -2.40 -7.87 17.56
C ASP A 82 -1.44 -8.24 16.42
N ILE A 83 -1.55 -7.54 15.29
CA ILE A 83 -0.70 -7.76 14.11
C ILE A 83 0.79 -7.58 14.40
N SER A 84 1.14 -6.85 15.46
CA SER A 84 2.53 -6.73 15.90
C SER A 84 3.09 -8.05 16.43
N GLN A 85 2.25 -9.05 16.73
CA GLN A 85 2.64 -10.36 17.24
C GLN A 85 2.78 -11.40 16.12
N ARG A 86 3.82 -12.24 16.24
CA ARG A 86 4.10 -13.29 15.26
C ARG A 86 2.94 -14.27 15.09
N ALA A 87 2.30 -14.64 16.20
CA ALA A 87 1.20 -15.60 16.22
C ALA A 87 0.02 -15.13 15.35
N THR A 88 -0.33 -13.85 15.41
CA THR A 88 -1.42 -13.28 14.60
C THR A 88 -1.12 -13.36 13.12
N ALA A 89 0.10 -13.02 12.68
CA ALA A 89 0.48 -13.15 11.27
C ALA A 89 0.53 -14.61 10.78
N ASP A 90 0.82 -15.57 11.67
CA ASP A 90 0.78 -17.00 11.36
C ASP A 90 -0.66 -17.50 11.23
N GLU A 91 -1.55 -17.11 12.15
CA GLU A 91 -2.97 -17.46 12.13
C GLU A 91 -3.68 -16.85 10.91
N LEU A 92 -3.36 -15.61 10.54
CA LEU A 92 -3.89 -14.99 9.32
C LEU A 92 -3.56 -15.78 8.06
N LEU A 93 -2.30 -16.21 7.94
CA LEU A 93 -1.87 -17.05 6.82
C LEU A 93 -2.56 -18.42 6.87
N ALA A 94 -2.64 -19.05 8.04
CA ALA A 94 -3.28 -20.35 8.20
C ALA A 94 -4.77 -20.32 7.83
N SER A 95 -5.49 -19.29 8.30
CA SER A 95 -6.90 -19.07 7.97
C SER A 95 -7.11 -18.85 6.47
N ALA A 96 -6.28 -18.01 5.83
CA ALA A 96 -6.36 -17.82 4.38
C ALA A 96 -6.11 -19.15 3.62
N VAL A 97 -5.06 -19.89 3.97
CA VAL A 97 -4.74 -21.19 3.38
C VAL A 97 -5.88 -22.20 3.57
N GLY A 98 -6.52 -22.23 4.73
CA GLY A 98 -7.70 -23.06 5.01
C GLY A 98 -8.91 -22.71 4.14
N LEU A 99 -8.98 -21.48 3.62
CA LEU A 99 -10.02 -20.99 2.71
C LEU A 99 -9.68 -21.20 1.23
N GLY A 100 -8.54 -21.84 0.92
CA GLY A 100 -8.15 -22.20 -0.44
C GLY A 100 -6.86 -21.53 -0.93
N GLY A 101 -6.31 -20.57 -0.18
CA GLY A 101 -5.04 -19.94 -0.51
C GLY A 101 -4.90 -18.53 0.03
N LEU A 102 -3.84 -17.84 -0.40
CA LEU A 102 -3.64 -16.43 -0.12
C LEU A 102 -3.28 -15.73 -1.43
N ASP A 103 -4.13 -14.82 -1.87
CA ASP A 103 -3.96 -14.08 -3.11
C ASP A 103 -3.66 -12.61 -2.86
N ILE A 104 -4.29 -12.01 -1.86
CA ILE A 104 -4.24 -10.56 -1.60
C ILE A 104 -3.92 -10.32 -0.13
N VAL A 105 -2.99 -9.39 0.13
CA VAL A 105 -2.69 -8.88 1.46
C VAL A 105 -2.81 -7.37 1.44
N VAL A 106 -3.64 -6.83 2.33
CA VAL A 106 -3.75 -5.39 2.62
C VAL A 106 -3.30 -5.14 4.05
N ASN A 107 -2.07 -4.65 4.21
CA ASN A 107 -1.58 -4.21 5.52
C ASN A 107 -2.03 -2.76 5.76
N ASN A 108 -3.06 -2.59 6.57
CA ASN A 108 -3.65 -1.29 6.92
C ASN A 108 -3.54 -0.97 8.44
N ALA A 109 -3.44 -1.97 9.31
CA ALA A 109 -3.46 -1.79 10.76
C ALA A 109 -2.47 -0.71 11.25
N GLY A 110 -2.93 0.08 12.23
CA GLY A 110 -2.22 1.27 12.64
C GLY A 110 -2.77 1.97 13.87
N ILE A 111 -1.89 2.71 14.54
CA ILE A 111 -2.18 3.58 15.68
C ILE A 111 -1.33 4.85 15.59
N THR A 112 -1.81 5.95 16.16
CA THR A 112 -1.03 7.18 16.31
C THR A 112 -0.70 7.42 17.79
N ARG A 113 0.50 7.95 18.05
CA ARG A 113 0.98 8.39 19.36
C ARG A 113 1.83 9.62 19.14
N ASP A 114 1.14 10.70 18.78
CA ASP A 114 1.77 11.91 18.28
C ASP A 114 2.44 12.68 19.42
N ARG A 115 3.71 13.03 19.21
CA ARG A 115 4.52 13.78 20.15
C ARG A 115 5.67 14.48 19.43
N MET A 116 6.01 15.68 19.88
CA MET A 116 7.28 16.31 19.50
C MET A 116 8.44 15.39 19.89
N LEU A 117 9.42 15.21 19.00
CA LEU A 117 10.50 14.22 19.18
C LEU A 117 11.19 14.31 20.56
N PHE A 118 11.47 15.52 21.04
CA PHE A 118 12.14 15.75 22.33
C PHE A 118 11.26 15.46 23.57
N ASN A 119 9.97 15.18 23.38
CA ASN A 119 9.02 14.81 24.44
C ASN A 119 8.49 13.38 24.29
N MET A 120 8.93 12.64 23.27
CA MET A 120 8.43 11.30 22.95
C MET A 120 8.97 10.27 23.93
N SER A 121 8.07 9.49 24.52
CA SER A 121 8.44 8.33 25.33
C SER A 121 8.83 7.12 24.46
N ASP A 122 9.60 6.21 25.04
CA ASP A 122 9.99 4.96 24.39
C ASP A 122 8.75 4.12 24.04
N GLU A 123 7.73 4.10 24.91
CA GLU A 123 6.49 3.35 24.67
C GLU A 123 5.65 3.93 23.53
N GLU A 124 5.58 5.26 23.39
CA GLU A 124 4.91 5.93 22.25
C GLU A 124 5.64 5.61 20.94
N TRP A 125 6.97 5.53 20.96
CA TRP A 125 7.77 5.12 19.81
C TRP A 125 7.55 3.64 19.46
N ASP A 126 7.81 2.76 20.43
CA ASP A 126 7.80 1.30 20.24
C ASP A 126 6.43 0.80 19.82
N ALA A 127 5.34 1.32 20.40
CA ALA A 127 3.99 0.90 20.03
C ALA A 127 3.68 1.21 18.55
N VAL A 128 4.05 2.39 18.06
CA VAL A 128 3.83 2.79 16.66
C VAL A 128 4.69 1.96 15.72
N ILE A 129 5.97 1.77 16.04
CA ILE A 129 6.87 0.92 15.24
C ILE A 129 6.39 -0.54 15.20
N ALA A 130 5.92 -1.07 16.34
CA ALA A 130 5.46 -2.45 16.46
C ALA A 130 4.20 -2.70 15.60
N VAL A 131 3.15 -1.90 15.75
CA VAL A 131 1.90 -2.12 15.01
C VAL A 131 2.10 -1.86 13.52
N HIS A 132 2.73 -0.75 13.15
CA HIS A 132 2.90 -0.40 11.76
C HIS A 132 4.02 -1.22 11.10
N LEU A 133 5.28 -0.96 11.45
CA LEU A 133 6.41 -1.49 10.70
C LEU A 133 6.60 -2.99 10.94
N ARG A 134 6.59 -3.43 12.21
CA ARG A 134 6.74 -4.86 12.53
C ARG A 134 5.52 -5.66 12.06
N GLY A 135 4.30 -5.16 12.25
CA GLY A 135 3.08 -5.79 11.74
C GLY A 135 3.11 -5.99 10.22
N HIS A 136 3.43 -4.93 9.46
CA HIS A 136 3.60 -5.03 8.01
C HIS A 136 4.70 -6.03 7.64
N PHE A 137 5.84 -6.02 8.34
CA PHE A 137 6.93 -6.97 8.11
C PHE A 137 6.47 -8.41 8.31
N LEU A 138 5.80 -8.73 9.42
CA LEU A 138 5.41 -10.10 9.77
C LEU A 138 4.50 -10.72 8.71
N LEU A 139 3.40 -10.02 8.35
CA LEU A 139 2.46 -10.53 7.38
C LEU A 139 3.03 -10.52 5.95
N THR A 140 3.75 -9.46 5.57
CA THR A 140 4.46 -9.41 4.28
C THR A 140 5.44 -10.57 4.13
N ARG A 141 6.24 -10.86 5.17
CA ARG A 141 7.23 -11.96 5.15
C ARG A 141 6.52 -13.31 5.05
N ASN A 142 5.46 -13.53 5.82
CA ASN A 142 4.66 -14.76 5.78
C ASN A 142 4.07 -15.00 4.39
N ALA A 143 3.41 -13.99 3.81
CA ALA A 143 2.85 -14.06 2.46
C ALA A 143 3.94 -14.28 1.40
N ALA A 144 5.08 -13.59 1.51
CA ALA A 144 6.23 -13.76 0.62
C ALA A 144 6.77 -15.20 0.63
N ALA A 145 6.92 -15.80 1.82
CA ALA A 145 7.36 -17.18 1.95
C ALA A 145 6.33 -18.14 1.32
N TYR A 146 5.04 -17.95 1.62
CA TYR A 146 3.96 -18.73 1.04
C TYR A 146 3.93 -18.68 -0.49
N TRP A 147 3.95 -17.48 -1.08
CA TRP A 147 3.92 -17.31 -2.54
C TRP A 147 5.16 -17.88 -3.22
N ARG A 148 6.34 -17.68 -2.62
CA ARG A 148 7.58 -18.29 -3.13
C ARG A 148 7.47 -19.81 -3.18
N ASP A 149 6.92 -20.43 -2.14
CA ASP A 149 6.81 -21.88 -2.07
C ASP A 149 5.73 -22.40 -3.02
N LYS A 150 4.57 -21.74 -3.11
CA LYS A 150 3.55 -22.05 -4.13
C LYS A 150 4.07 -21.89 -5.56
N ALA A 151 4.92 -20.91 -5.82
CA ALA A 151 5.52 -20.70 -7.14
C ALA A 151 6.49 -21.81 -7.54
N LYS A 152 7.14 -22.50 -6.58
CA LYS A 152 7.98 -23.67 -6.90
C LYS A 152 7.13 -24.84 -7.40
N ASP A 153 5.92 -24.97 -6.88
CA ASP A 153 5.00 -26.06 -7.20
C ASP A 153 4.13 -25.75 -8.43
N ALA A 154 4.03 -24.47 -8.82
CA ALA A 154 3.20 -24.02 -9.93
C ALA A 154 3.88 -24.23 -11.28
N GLU A 155 3.12 -24.69 -12.27
CA GLU A 155 3.56 -24.71 -13.67
C GLU A 155 3.90 -23.28 -14.12
N GLY A 156 5.08 -23.11 -14.72
CA GLY A 156 5.60 -21.80 -15.13
C GLY A 156 6.23 -20.96 -14.01
N GLY A 157 6.29 -21.46 -12.77
CA GLY A 157 7.03 -20.79 -11.70
C GLY A 157 6.37 -19.51 -11.17
N SER A 158 5.07 -19.33 -11.42
CA SER A 158 4.33 -18.10 -11.14
C SER A 158 3.06 -18.34 -10.34
N VAL A 159 2.72 -17.38 -9.49
CA VAL A 159 1.49 -17.37 -8.69
C VAL A 159 0.83 -16.01 -8.72
N PHE A 160 -0.48 -15.98 -8.55
CA PHE A 160 -1.19 -14.74 -8.29
C PHE A 160 -0.88 -14.29 -6.86
N GLY A 161 -0.36 -13.07 -6.72
CA GLY A 161 -0.16 -12.43 -5.43
C GLY A 161 -0.21 -10.92 -5.56
N ARG A 162 -0.91 -10.27 -4.63
CA ARG A 162 -1.01 -8.81 -4.52
C ARG A 162 -0.77 -8.38 -3.09
N LEU A 163 0.18 -7.48 -2.90
CA LEU A 163 0.50 -6.86 -1.62
C LEU A 163 0.26 -5.36 -1.73
N VAL A 164 -0.68 -4.86 -0.94
CA VAL A 164 -0.97 -3.43 -0.80
C VAL A 164 -0.62 -3.04 0.62
N ASN A 165 0.40 -2.21 0.77
CA ASN A 165 0.86 -1.72 2.06
C ASN A 165 0.50 -0.25 2.25
N THR A 166 0.02 0.08 3.45
CA THR A 166 -0.42 1.44 3.77
C THR A 166 0.73 2.23 4.40
N SER A 167 1.38 3.06 3.57
CA SER A 167 2.30 4.11 4.04
C SER A 167 1.52 5.39 4.40
N SER A 168 2.14 6.55 4.30
CA SER A 168 1.55 7.87 4.48
C SER A 168 2.48 8.92 3.89
N GLU A 169 1.93 10.08 3.52
CA GLU A 169 2.73 11.27 3.23
C GLU A 169 3.63 11.67 4.40
N ALA A 170 3.25 11.33 5.65
CA ALA A 170 4.10 11.52 6.82
C ALA A 170 5.47 10.82 6.67
N GLY A 171 5.52 9.65 6.04
CA GLY A 171 6.77 8.94 5.74
C GLY A 171 7.60 9.56 4.62
N LEU A 172 7.02 10.51 3.86
CA LEU A 172 7.72 11.23 2.79
C LEU A 172 8.28 12.57 3.28
N VAL A 173 7.57 13.25 4.20
CA VAL A 173 7.90 14.63 4.60
C VAL A 173 8.39 14.78 6.04
N GLY A 174 8.12 13.81 6.92
CA GLY A 174 8.52 13.86 8.33
C GLY A 174 7.88 14.99 9.14
N PRO A 175 6.57 14.93 9.44
CA PRO A 175 5.89 15.95 10.24
C PRO A 175 6.51 16.07 11.65
N VAL A 176 6.63 17.30 12.15
CA VAL A 176 7.37 17.63 13.38
C VAL A 176 6.87 16.92 14.65
N GLY A 177 5.59 16.56 14.69
CA GLY A 177 4.95 15.87 15.83
C GLY A 177 4.75 14.37 15.63
N GLN A 178 5.29 13.78 14.56
CA GLN A 178 5.00 12.39 14.17
C GLN A 178 6.27 11.62 13.82
N ALA A 179 7.35 11.81 14.56
CA ALA A 179 8.64 11.16 14.26
C ALA A 179 8.54 9.62 14.21
N ASN A 180 7.85 9.00 15.17
CA ASN A 180 7.55 7.55 15.21
C ASN A 180 6.75 7.08 13.99
N TYR A 181 5.63 7.76 13.69
CA TYR A 181 4.74 7.40 12.59
C TYR A 181 5.42 7.63 11.23
N ALA A 182 6.11 8.75 11.04
CA ALA A 182 6.90 9.02 9.85
C ALA A 182 7.98 7.95 9.61
N ALA A 183 8.73 7.58 10.66
CA ALA A 183 9.74 6.51 10.58
C ALA A 183 9.10 5.17 10.20
N ALA A 184 7.99 4.80 10.83
CA ALA A 184 7.27 3.56 10.50
C ALA A 184 6.80 3.55 9.03
N LYS A 185 6.16 4.63 8.57
CA LYS A 185 5.59 4.73 7.22
C LYS A 185 6.67 4.80 6.13
N ALA A 186 7.80 5.47 6.40
CA ALA A 186 8.97 5.43 5.53
C ALA A 186 9.55 4.01 5.44
N GLY A 187 9.67 3.31 6.58
CA GLY A 187 10.12 1.93 6.65
C GLY A 187 9.20 0.97 5.87
N ILE A 188 7.88 1.17 5.94
CA ILE A 188 6.89 0.39 5.18
C ILE A 188 7.09 0.58 3.66
N THR A 189 7.38 1.80 3.21
CA THR A 189 7.68 2.06 1.80
C THR A 189 8.90 1.26 1.36
N ALA A 190 10.01 1.33 2.12
CA ALA A 190 11.23 0.58 1.80
C ALA A 190 11.02 -0.94 1.83
N LEU A 191 10.30 -1.45 2.85
CA LEU A 191 9.91 -2.86 2.95
C LEU A 191 9.16 -3.33 1.69
N THR A 192 8.19 -2.54 1.25
CA THR A 192 7.35 -2.88 0.10
C THR A 192 8.14 -2.87 -1.22
N LEU A 193 9.01 -1.89 -1.41
CA LEU A 193 9.92 -1.85 -2.57
C LEU A 193 10.87 -3.06 -2.60
N SER A 194 11.34 -3.51 -1.43
CA SER A 194 12.14 -4.73 -1.33
C SER A 194 11.30 -5.99 -1.65
N ALA A 195 10.08 -6.08 -1.14
CA ALA A 195 9.16 -7.18 -1.44
C ALA A 195 8.83 -7.26 -2.94
N ALA A 196 8.56 -6.13 -3.58
CA ALA A 196 8.31 -6.03 -5.02
C ALA A 196 9.45 -6.63 -5.86
N ARG A 197 10.70 -6.35 -5.47
CA ARG A 197 11.91 -6.87 -6.14
C ARG A 197 12.10 -8.36 -5.90
N ALA A 198 11.87 -8.82 -4.67
CA ALA A 198 12.04 -10.22 -4.31
C ALA A 198 10.99 -11.13 -4.95
N LEU A 199 9.75 -10.65 -5.08
CA LEU A 199 8.59 -11.45 -5.44
C LEU A 199 8.14 -11.28 -6.90
N GLY A 200 8.55 -10.20 -7.58
CA GLY A 200 8.14 -9.92 -8.96
C GLY A 200 8.46 -11.03 -9.95
N ARG A 201 9.54 -11.80 -9.74
CA ARG A 201 9.89 -12.96 -10.57
C ARG A 201 8.87 -14.11 -10.49
N TYR A 202 8.03 -14.12 -9.45
CA TYR A 202 6.97 -15.12 -9.26
C TYR A 202 5.59 -14.62 -9.70
N GLY A 203 5.48 -13.44 -10.34
CA GLY A 203 4.20 -12.86 -10.75
C GLY A 203 3.46 -12.07 -9.65
N VAL A 204 4.06 -11.94 -8.47
CA VAL A 204 3.50 -11.18 -7.35
C VAL A 204 3.83 -9.69 -7.51
N CYS A 205 2.84 -8.83 -7.26
CA CYS A 205 3.00 -7.38 -7.26
C CYS A 205 2.86 -6.82 -5.84
N ALA A 206 3.76 -5.93 -5.45
CA ALA A 206 3.73 -5.24 -4.16
C ALA A 206 3.80 -3.71 -4.36
N ASN A 207 2.81 -2.99 -3.85
CA ASN A 207 2.70 -1.54 -4.01
C ASN A 207 2.30 -0.86 -2.70
N VAL A 208 2.53 0.44 -2.64
CA VAL A 208 2.28 1.28 -1.48
C VAL A 208 1.17 2.27 -1.80
N ILE A 209 0.24 2.45 -0.87
CA ILE A 209 -0.67 3.59 -0.86
C ILE A 209 -0.34 4.54 0.29
N CYS A 210 -0.51 5.83 0.06
CA CYS A 210 -0.42 6.93 1.01
C CYS A 210 -1.79 7.62 1.03
N PRO A 211 -2.76 7.10 1.79
CA PRO A 211 -4.13 7.56 1.72
C PRO A 211 -4.40 8.82 2.54
N ARG A 212 -5.39 9.60 2.11
CA ARG A 212 -6.18 10.47 3.00
C ARG A 212 -7.64 10.03 2.92
N ALA A 213 -8.22 9.71 4.07
CA ALA A 213 -9.62 9.34 4.17
C ALA A 213 -10.17 9.82 5.50
N ARG A 214 -11.42 10.27 5.51
CA ARG A 214 -12.16 10.66 6.70
C ARG A 214 -12.71 9.40 7.37
N THR A 215 -12.22 9.16 8.58
CA THR A 215 -12.64 8.07 9.47
C THR A 215 -12.71 8.62 10.89
N ALA A 216 -13.22 7.82 11.84
CA ALA A 216 -13.18 8.20 13.25
C ALA A 216 -11.75 8.53 13.73
N MET A 217 -10.73 7.81 13.25
CA MET A 217 -9.32 8.03 13.61
C MET A 217 -8.77 9.38 13.11
N THR A 218 -9.31 9.92 12.03
CA THR A 218 -8.81 11.14 11.37
C THR A 218 -9.76 12.33 11.51
N ALA A 219 -10.81 12.19 12.32
CA ALA A 219 -11.85 13.21 12.48
C ALA A 219 -11.26 14.53 13.01
N ASP A 220 -10.31 14.47 13.94
CA ASP A 220 -9.66 15.66 14.50
C ASP A 220 -8.75 16.37 13.48
N VAL A 221 -8.25 15.66 12.47
CA VAL A 221 -7.35 16.20 11.44
C VAL A 221 -8.14 16.81 10.28
N PHE A 222 -9.22 16.15 9.86
CA PHE A 222 -9.98 16.55 8.66
C PHE A 222 -11.32 17.22 8.96
N GLY A 223 -11.79 17.19 10.21
CA GLY A 223 -13.10 17.69 10.62
C GLY A 223 -14.26 16.76 10.28
N ALA A 224 -15.49 17.26 10.48
CA ALA A 224 -16.71 16.59 10.09
C ALA A 224 -16.84 16.46 8.56
N ALA A 225 -17.67 15.52 8.10
CA ALA A 225 -18.01 15.43 6.69
C ALA A 225 -18.71 16.72 6.23
N PRO A 226 -18.35 17.27 5.06
CA PRO A 226 -19.05 18.41 4.51
C PRO A 226 -20.47 18.00 4.09
N ASP A 227 -21.39 18.98 4.07
CA ASP A 227 -22.67 18.81 3.38
C ASP A 227 -22.40 18.70 1.87
N VAL A 228 -22.52 17.49 1.34
CA VAL A 228 -22.41 17.23 -0.10
C VAL A 228 -23.79 17.14 -0.73
N GLU A 229 -23.92 17.61 -1.97
CA GLU A 229 -25.16 17.48 -2.73
C GLU A 229 -25.56 16.01 -2.91
N ALA A 230 -26.86 15.76 -3.08
CA ALA A 230 -27.36 14.41 -3.30
C ALA A 230 -26.67 13.74 -4.51
N GLY A 231 -26.06 12.59 -4.28
CA GLY A 231 -25.30 11.83 -5.30
C GLY A 231 -23.82 12.21 -5.42
N GLN A 232 -23.34 13.22 -4.70
CA GLN A 232 -21.91 13.51 -4.59
C GLN A 232 -21.28 12.67 -3.47
N ILE A 233 -20.01 12.33 -3.64
CA ILE A 233 -19.21 11.59 -2.66
C ILE A 233 -18.36 12.59 -1.88
N ASP A 234 -18.25 12.44 -0.55
CA ASP A 234 -17.31 13.22 0.28
C ASP A 234 -15.91 13.15 -0.37
N PRO A 235 -15.23 14.28 -0.65
CA PRO A 235 -13.89 14.30 -1.21
C PRO A 235 -12.85 13.50 -0.41
N LEU A 236 -13.10 13.25 0.88
CA LEU A 236 -12.28 12.39 1.74
C LEU A 236 -12.97 11.07 2.09
N SER A 237 -14.00 10.65 1.36
CA SER A 237 -14.61 9.34 1.53
C SER A 237 -13.55 8.23 1.38
N PRO A 238 -13.53 7.22 2.28
CA PRO A 238 -12.68 6.05 2.12
C PRO A 238 -12.86 5.35 0.76
N GLN A 239 -14.02 5.49 0.13
CA GLN A 239 -14.34 4.88 -1.18
C GLN A 239 -13.34 5.27 -2.28
N HIS A 240 -12.79 6.48 -2.21
CA HIS A 240 -11.76 6.93 -3.14
C HIS A 240 -10.48 6.10 -3.04
N VAL A 241 -10.07 5.77 -1.82
CA VAL A 241 -8.90 4.91 -1.55
C VAL A 241 -9.22 3.46 -1.94
N VAL A 242 -10.40 2.97 -1.55
CA VAL A 242 -10.86 1.60 -1.83
C VAL A 242 -10.84 1.30 -3.33
N SER A 243 -11.21 2.26 -4.19
CA SER A 243 -11.17 2.07 -5.65
C SER A 243 -9.76 1.75 -6.16
N LEU A 244 -8.73 2.41 -5.63
CA LEU A 244 -7.34 2.09 -5.98
C LEU A 244 -6.90 0.74 -5.40
N VAL A 245 -7.30 0.42 -4.15
CA VAL A 245 -7.00 -0.88 -3.52
C VAL A 245 -7.59 -2.03 -4.33
N GLN A 246 -8.84 -1.90 -4.77
CA GLN A 246 -9.52 -2.84 -5.66
C GLN A 246 -8.74 -3.05 -6.96
N PHE A 247 -8.31 -1.98 -7.62
CA PHE A 247 -7.49 -2.07 -8.82
C PHE A 247 -6.18 -2.80 -8.54
N LEU A 248 -5.42 -2.38 -7.51
CA LEU A 248 -4.13 -2.97 -7.14
C LEU A 248 -4.24 -4.44 -6.70
N ALA A 249 -5.38 -4.86 -6.15
CA ALA A 249 -5.66 -6.22 -5.75
C ALA A 249 -6.05 -7.14 -6.92
N SER A 250 -6.29 -6.60 -8.12
CA SER A 250 -6.87 -7.34 -9.23
C SER A 250 -5.87 -7.80 -10.30
N PRO A 251 -6.30 -8.69 -11.23
CA PRO A 251 -5.54 -8.99 -12.44
C PRO A 251 -5.18 -7.76 -13.28
N ALA A 252 -6.03 -6.72 -13.29
CA ALA A 252 -5.77 -5.49 -14.05
C ALA A 252 -4.47 -4.77 -13.67
N ALA A 253 -3.97 -4.98 -12.44
CA ALA A 253 -2.74 -4.37 -11.94
C ALA A 253 -1.49 -5.27 -12.10
N ALA A 254 -1.50 -6.28 -12.99
CA ALA A 254 -0.38 -7.20 -13.17
C ALA A 254 0.96 -6.53 -13.53
N GLU A 255 0.93 -5.35 -14.17
CA GLU A 255 2.12 -4.57 -14.54
C GLU A 255 2.50 -3.50 -13.52
N VAL A 256 1.74 -3.36 -12.43
CA VAL A 256 1.96 -2.34 -11.41
C VAL A 256 2.69 -2.97 -10.23
N ASN A 257 4.01 -2.76 -10.15
CA ASN A 257 4.84 -3.34 -9.09
C ASN A 257 5.91 -2.37 -8.58
N GLY A 258 6.09 -2.29 -7.27
CA GLY A 258 7.09 -1.44 -6.62
C GLY A 258 6.77 0.05 -6.75
N GLN A 259 5.48 0.41 -6.81
CA GLN A 259 5.03 1.80 -6.96
C GLN A 259 4.49 2.35 -5.64
N VAL A 260 4.51 3.68 -5.51
CA VAL A 260 3.99 4.42 -4.36
C VAL A 260 2.94 5.41 -4.86
N PHE A 261 1.73 5.36 -4.29
CA PHE A 261 0.61 6.18 -4.73
C PHE A 261 0.07 7.03 -3.59
N ILE A 262 0.00 8.35 -3.74
CA ILE A 262 -0.85 9.19 -2.88
C ILE A 262 -2.26 9.15 -3.45
N VAL A 263 -3.26 8.88 -2.60
CA VAL A 263 -4.66 8.69 -3.05
C VAL A 263 -5.65 9.31 -2.07
N TYR A 264 -6.53 10.16 -2.59
CA TYR A 264 -7.69 10.73 -1.91
C TYR A 264 -8.54 11.47 -2.94
N GLY A 265 -9.84 11.61 -2.69
CA GLY A 265 -10.75 12.19 -3.67
C GLY A 265 -10.69 11.47 -5.02
N PRO A 266 -11.06 12.14 -6.12
CA PRO A 266 -10.97 11.57 -7.46
C PRO A 266 -9.54 11.59 -8.04
N GLN A 267 -8.50 11.52 -7.20
CA GLN A 267 -7.11 11.73 -7.61
C GLN A 267 -6.18 10.62 -7.12
N VAL A 268 -5.25 10.21 -8.00
CA VAL A 268 -4.15 9.29 -7.69
C VAL A 268 -2.85 9.92 -8.20
N THR A 269 -1.87 10.09 -7.32
CA THR A 269 -0.56 10.63 -7.66
C THR A 269 0.50 9.54 -7.54
N LEU A 270 1.19 9.23 -8.64
CA LEU A 270 2.35 8.35 -8.63
C LEU A 270 3.58 9.10 -8.09
N VAL A 271 4.20 8.56 -7.05
CA VAL A 271 5.40 9.13 -6.42
C VAL A 271 6.64 8.42 -6.96
N SER A 272 7.62 9.21 -7.43
CA SER A 272 8.91 8.67 -7.83
C SER A 272 9.78 8.36 -6.62
N PRO A 273 10.60 7.29 -6.66
CA PRO A 273 11.60 7.06 -5.62
C PRO A 273 12.57 8.26 -5.54
N PRO A 274 13.26 8.44 -4.39
CA PRO A 274 14.36 9.40 -4.30
C PRO A 274 15.34 9.18 -5.45
N HIS A 275 15.74 10.25 -6.09
CA HIS A 275 16.77 10.25 -7.12
C HIS A 275 17.96 11.07 -6.66
N MET A 276 19.13 10.77 -7.19
CA MET A 276 20.32 11.58 -6.93
C MET A 276 20.08 12.98 -7.49
N GLU A 277 19.90 13.96 -6.60
CA GLU A 277 19.66 15.35 -7.00
C GLU A 277 20.94 16.00 -7.51
N ARG A 278 22.05 15.81 -6.77
CA ARG A 278 23.38 16.33 -7.08
C ARG A 278 24.47 15.42 -6.54
N ARG A 279 25.63 15.43 -7.21
CA ARG A 279 26.88 14.84 -6.74
C ARG A 279 27.90 15.95 -6.49
N PHE A 280 28.57 15.86 -5.35
CA PHE A 280 29.73 16.70 -5.01
C PHE A 280 30.98 15.83 -4.98
N SER A 281 32.06 16.33 -5.55
CA SER A 281 33.37 15.65 -5.58
C SER A 281 34.39 16.54 -4.88
N ALA A 282 35.25 15.97 -4.05
CA ALA A 282 36.40 16.69 -3.50
C ALA A 282 37.60 16.58 -4.45
N ASP A 283 38.42 17.62 -4.51
CA ASP A 283 39.65 17.63 -5.32
C ASP A 283 40.81 16.83 -4.69
N GLY A 284 40.57 16.16 -3.55
CA GLY A 284 41.53 15.34 -2.80
C GLY A 284 40.86 14.28 -1.92
N THR A 285 41.61 13.68 -0.99
CA THR A 285 41.12 12.56 -0.15
C THR A 285 40.22 12.97 1.02
N SER A 286 40.06 14.27 1.29
CA SER A 286 39.31 14.76 2.46
C SER A 286 38.21 15.74 2.07
N LEU A 287 37.02 15.54 2.65
CA LEU A 287 35.90 16.48 2.57
C LEU A 287 36.07 17.68 3.52
N GLY A 288 37.08 17.67 4.40
CA GLY A 288 37.24 18.62 5.50
C GLY A 288 37.57 20.07 5.10
N SER A 289 38.01 20.31 3.87
CA SER A 289 38.26 21.65 3.32
C SER A 289 37.04 22.29 2.66
N HIS A 290 35.89 21.58 2.59
CA HIS A 290 34.68 22.07 1.92
C HIS A 290 33.65 22.60 2.92
N ARG A 291 32.97 23.70 2.59
CA ARG A 291 31.84 24.23 3.39
C ARG A 291 30.52 23.97 2.68
N ALA A 292 29.58 23.37 3.42
CA ALA A 292 28.19 23.29 3.02
C ALA A 292 27.52 24.65 3.26
N HIS A 293 26.83 25.17 2.25
CA HIS A 293 26.03 26.39 2.32
C HIS A 293 24.77 26.25 1.46
N ARG A 294 23.83 27.21 1.57
CA ARG A 294 22.69 27.30 0.66
C ARG A 294 22.90 28.49 -0.27
N ASP A 295 22.59 28.32 -1.55
CA ASP A 295 22.58 29.42 -2.51
C ASP A 295 21.34 30.33 -2.32
N ALA A 296 21.21 31.36 -3.14
CA ALA A 296 20.08 32.29 -3.11
C ALA A 296 18.73 31.62 -3.41
N ALA A 297 18.71 30.42 -4.01
CA ALA A 297 17.52 29.62 -4.25
C ALA A 297 17.26 28.59 -3.11
N GLY A 298 18.06 28.61 -2.04
CA GLY A 298 17.94 27.70 -0.90
C GLY A 298 18.51 26.30 -1.15
N LEU A 299 19.16 26.08 -2.28
CA LEU A 299 19.69 24.78 -2.67
C LEU A 299 21.01 24.48 -1.96
N LEU A 300 21.24 23.22 -1.57
CA LEU A 300 22.49 22.81 -0.92
C LEU A 300 23.65 22.86 -1.92
N CYS A 301 24.72 23.55 -1.52
CA CYS A 301 25.96 23.72 -2.28
C CYS A 301 27.18 23.37 -1.41
N TRP A 302 28.25 22.91 -2.04
CA TRP A 302 29.54 22.65 -1.41
C TRP A 302 30.61 23.46 -2.15
N SER A 303 31.35 24.30 -1.42
CA SER A 303 32.50 25.05 -1.95
C SER A 303 33.79 24.58 -1.28
N GLY A 304 34.82 24.29 -2.08
CA GLY A 304 36.20 24.09 -1.61
C GLY A 304 36.97 25.41 -1.56
N SER A 305 38.19 25.40 -1.05
CA SER A 305 39.12 26.55 -1.05
C SER A 305 39.66 26.94 -2.44
N GLY A 306 39.02 26.50 -3.52
CA GLY A 306 39.30 26.88 -4.89
C GLY A 306 38.19 26.34 -5.79
N THR A 307 37.58 27.24 -6.58
CA THR A 307 36.53 26.99 -7.60
C THR A 307 35.18 26.44 -7.09
N GLU A 308 34.09 27.12 -7.45
CA GLU A 308 32.71 26.67 -7.23
C GLU A 308 32.47 25.37 -8.00
N LEU A 309 32.20 24.28 -7.28
CA LEU A 309 31.80 23.01 -7.87
C LEU A 309 30.33 23.09 -8.26
N PHE A 310 30.07 23.49 -9.51
CA PHE A 310 28.75 23.31 -10.11
C PHE A 310 28.52 21.80 -10.28
N GLY A 311 27.57 21.27 -9.52
CA GLY A 311 27.22 19.86 -9.54
C GLY A 311 26.79 19.40 -10.93
N ASP A 312 27.49 18.41 -11.46
CA ASP A 312 27.12 17.77 -12.73
C ASP A 312 25.81 16.99 -12.55
N ARG A 313 24.79 17.37 -13.34
CA ARG A 313 23.48 16.69 -13.38
C ARG A 313 23.51 15.40 -14.23
N SER A 314 24.64 15.04 -14.83
CA SER A 314 24.69 14.01 -15.88
C SER A 314 24.65 12.56 -15.39
N ASP A 315 24.91 12.26 -14.11
CA ASP A 315 25.04 10.86 -13.67
C ASP A 315 23.77 10.25 -13.06
N ALA A 316 22.69 10.25 -13.84
CA ALA A 316 21.46 9.52 -13.53
C ALA A 316 21.59 7.99 -13.73
N SER A 317 22.78 7.47 -14.06
CA SER A 317 23.00 6.08 -14.48
C SER A 317 22.76 5.06 -13.36
N VAL A 318 23.04 5.41 -12.10
CA VAL A 318 22.90 4.51 -10.93
C VAL A 318 21.43 4.14 -10.65
N THR A 319 20.47 4.98 -11.05
CA THR A 319 19.03 4.67 -10.90
C THR A 319 18.45 3.86 -12.06
N ARG A 320 19.16 3.70 -13.20
CA ARG A 320 18.65 2.91 -14.34
C ARG A 320 18.52 1.43 -14.01
N GLY A 321 19.41 0.86 -13.18
CA GLY A 321 19.30 -0.53 -12.71
C GLY A 321 18.05 -0.80 -11.85
N TYR A 322 17.43 0.27 -11.33
CA TYR A 322 16.24 0.19 -10.48
C TYR A 322 14.92 0.42 -11.23
N ARG A 323 14.97 0.87 -12.50
CA ARG A 323 13.80 1.09 -13.36
C ARG A 323 13.65 -0.07 -14.34
N ARG A 324 12.60 -0.88 -14.20
CA ARG A 324 11.99 -1.47 -15.41
C ARG A 324 11.37 -0.31 -16.22
N PRO A 325 11.36 -0.38 -17.56
CA PRO A 325 10.77 0.70 -18.35
C PRO A 325 9.32 0.91 -17.91
N ILE A 326 9.01 2.13 -17.49
CA ILE A 326 7.64 2.58 -17.27
C ILE A 326 7.02 2.63 -18.67
N ILE A 327 6.25 1.60 -19.04
CA ILE A 327 5.32 1.72 -20.16
C ILE A 327 4.25 2.69 -19.66
N GLY A 328 4.14 3.87 -20.27
CA GLY A 328 3.18 4.89 -19.87
C GLY A 328 1.76 4.35 -19.98
N ILE A 329 1.16 3.98 -18.85
CA ILE A 329 -0.26 3.65 -18.77
C ILE A 329 -1.00 4.96 -18.52
N GLY A 330 -1.54 5.55 -19.60
CA GLY A 330 -2.54 6.59 -19.48
C GLY A 330 -3.84 5.98 -18.94
N VAL A 331 -4.13 6.20 -17.66
CA VAL A 331 -5.43 5.85 -17.08
C VAL A 331 -6.45 6.87 -17.59
N ARG A 332 -7.18 6.54 -18.66
CA ARG A 332 -8.42 7.24 -19.02
C ARG A 332 -9.55 6.61 -18.22
N ILE A 333 -10.03 7.32 -17.20
CA ILE A 333 -11.32 7.02 -16.58
C ILE A 333 -12.38 7.55 -17.53
N THR A 334 -13.04 6.67 -18.28
CA THR A 334 -14.24 7.03 -19.05
C THR A 334 -15.44 6.96 -18.12
N THR A 335 -16.06 8.10 -17.84
CA THR A 335 -17.40 8.18 -17.24
C THR A 335 -18.43 7.67 -18.27
N PRO A 336 -19.37 6.78 -17.89
CA PRO A 336 -20.51 6.49 -18.75
C PRO A 336 -21.45 7.70 -18.76
N THR A 337 -21.84 8.14 -19.96
CA THR A 337 -23.02 9.00 -20.21
C THR A 337 -24.31 8.23 -20.00
#